data_AF-A0AAU5DAK5-F1
#
_entry.id   AF-A0AAU5DAK5-F1
#
_cell.length_a   1.000
_cell.length_b   1.000
_cell.length_c   1.000
_cell.angle_alpha   90.00
_cell.angle_beta   90.00
_cell.angle_gamma   90.00
#
_symmetry.space_group_name_H-M   'P 1'
#
loop_
_entity.id
_entity.type
_entity.pdbx_description
1 polymer ?
#
loop_
_entity_poly.entity_id
_entity_poly.type
_entity_poly.pdbx_seq_one_letter_code
_entity_poly.pdbx_strand_id
1 'polypeptide(L)'
;MSGARYEGAVAALGTSEVARAVGMDPNAWAFTVMQDAPGHMKETVAAVMNTAFEVDAVQRQLLHEVDRAIKELSKTLTGKDTAGHRWTEGLLGDRIDNLTTKRGYLLRQLDTHLAVYRQAAAEPSPSVRPSPAHGPTHPAHAAPQARTPRR
;
A
#
# COMPACT_ATOMS: atom_id res chain seq x y z
N MET A 1 -30.27 -11.78 -3.49
CA MET A 1 -29.42 -11.90 -2.27
C MET A 1 -27.96 -11.93 -2.72
N SER A 2 -27.08 -11.17 -2.05
CA SER A 2 -25.60 -11.29 -2.06
C SER A 2 -24.74 -10.98 -3.30
N GLY A 3 -25.15 -10.12 -4.23
CA GLY A 3 -24.25 -9.67 -5.33
C GLY A 3 -23.16 -8.69 -4.88
N ALA A 4 -23.54 -7.64 -4.13
CA ALA A 4 -22.66 -6.51 -3.83
C ALA A 4 -21.46 -6.84 -2.92
N ARG A 5 -21.58 -7.83 -2.02
CA ARG A 5 -20.48 -8.24 -1.14
C ARG A 5 -19.40 -9.03 -1.89
N TYR A 6 -19.79 -9.82 -2.88
CA TYR A 6 -18.85 -10.55 -3.72
C TYR A 6 -18.15 -9.61 -4.71
N GLU A 7 -18.86 -8.65 -5.32
CA GLU A 7 -18.22 -7.65 -6.19
C GLU A 7 -17.18 -6.81 -5.44
N GLY A 8 -17.49 -6.38 -4.21
CA GLY A 8 -16.53 -5.63 -3.39
C GLY A 8 -15.27 -6.45 -3.04
N ALA A 9 -15.43 -7.73 -2.71
CA ALA A 9 -14.31 -8.61 -2.37
C ALA A 9 -13.45 -8.98 -3.59
N VAL A 10 -14.06 -9.16 -4.77
CA VAL A 10 -13.33 -9.47 -6.02
C VAL A 10 -12.59 -8.24 -6.56
N ALA A 11 -13.07 -7.02 -6.27
CA ALA A 11 -12.44 -5.77 -6.66
C ALA A 11 -11.26 -5.34 -5.75
N ALA A 12 -11.23 -5.82 -4.51
CA ALA A 12 -10.24 -5.48 -3.48
C ALA A 12 -9.13 -6.53 -3.36
N LEU A 13 -8.64 -7.06 -4.48
CA LEU A 13 -7.66 -8.15 -4.52
C LEU A 13 -6.34 -7.82 -3.79
N GLY A 14 -5.73 -6.69 -4.10
CA GLY A 14 -4.45 -6.26 -3.52
C GLY A 14 -4.55 -5.99 -2.03
N THR A 15 -5.58 -5.25 -1.60
CA THR A 15 -5.80 -4.99 -0.18
C THR A 15 -6.17 -6.27 0.59
N SER A 16 -6.89 -7.21 -0.02
CA SER A 16 -7.17 -8.53 0.57
C SER A 16 -5.90 -9.37 0.74
N GLU A 17 -4.96 -9.31 -0.20
CA GLU A 17 -3.67 -9.99 -0.07
C GLU A 17 -2.83 -9.41 1.08
N VAL A 18 -2.81 -8.09 1.23
CA VAL A 18 -2.17 -7.45 2.38
C VAL A 18 -2.84 -7.90 3.68
N ALA A 19 -4.17 -7.89 3.75
CA ALA A 19 -4.91 -8.30 4.93
C ALA A 19 -4.60 -9.75 5.33
N ARG A 20 -4.53 -10.65 4.36
CA ARG A 20 -4.12 -12.05 4.54
C ARG A 20 -2.68 -12.17 5.03
N ALA A 21 -1.78 -11.34 4.50
CA ALA A 21 -0.36 -11.37 4.82
C ALA A 21 -0.04 -10.86 6.21
N VAL A 22 -0.80 -9.88 6.72
CA VAL A 22 -0.58 -9.23 8.03
C VAL A 22 -1.56 -9.69 9.11
N GLY A 23 -2.63 -10.39 8.72
CA GLY A 23 -3.63 -10.95 9.64
C GLY A 23 -4.62 -9.93 10.22
N MET A 24 -4.70 -8.72 9.66
CA MET A 24 -5.61 -7.66 10.11
C MET A 24 -5.98 -6.71 8.96
N ASP A 25 -6.83 -5.72 9.25
CA ASP A 25 -7.19 -4.69 8.27
C ASP A 25 -5.94 -3.92 7.77
N PRO A 26 -5.74 -3.79 6.45
CA PRO A 26 -4.56 -3.13 5.88
C PRO A 26 -4.39 -1.68 6.31
N ASN A 27 -5.47 -0.93 6.47
CA ASN A 27 -5.39 0.47 6.87
C ASN A 27 -5.04 0.60 8.36
N ALA A 28 -5.62 -0.25 9.21
CA ALA A 28 -5.27 -0.32 10.62
C ALA A 28 -3.79 -0.72 10.81
N TRP A 29 -3.32 -1.71 10.06
CA TRP A 29 -1.91 -2.10 10.04
C TRP A 29 -1.01 -0.95 9.60
N ALA A 30 -1.31 -0.34 8.45
CA ALA A 30 -0.50 0.75 7.91
C ALA A 30 -0.44 1.94 8.87
N PHE A 31 -1.58 2.32 9.48
CA PHE A 31 -1.62 3.38 10.48
C PHE A 31 -0.70 3.08 11.67
N THR A 32 -0.78 1.86 12.19
CA THR A 32 0.05 1.42 13.34
C THR A 32 1.54 1.50 13.02
N VAL A 33 1.96 1.00 11.85
CA VAL A 33 3.36 1.06 11.42
C VAL A 33 3.81 2.52 11.20
N MET A 34 2.95 3.36 10.62
CA MET A 34 3.28 4.76 10.35
C MET A 34 3.42 5.61 11.61
N GLN A 35 2.84 5.21 12.74
CA GLN A 35 3.06 5.88 14.02
C GLN A 35 4.44 5.55 14.59
N ASP A 36 4.72 4.26 14.79
CA ASP A 36 5.78 3.84 15.72
C ASP A 36 7.03 3.24 15.07
N ALA A 37 7.02 2.97 13.76
CA ALA A 37 8.13 2.26 13.11
C ALA A 37 9.28 3.19 12.64
N PRO A 38 10.47 2.64 12.37
CA PRO A 38 11.56 3.38 11.72
C PRO A 38 11.19 3.88 10.32
N GLY A 39 11.86 4.94 9.84
CA GLY A 39 11.57 5.57 8.54
C GLY A 39 11.56 4.62 7.34
N HIS A 40 12.54 3.70 7.25
CA HIS A 40 12.60 2.71 6.18
C HIS A 40 11.40 1.74 6.18
N MET A 41 10.86 1.43 7.36
CA MET A 41 9.69 0.56 7.51
C MET A 41 8.41 1.31 7.11
N LYS A 42 8.31 2.61 7.42
CA LYS A 42 7.24 3.48 6.92
C LYS A 42 7.23 3.57 5.39
N GLU A 43 8.40 3.76 4.79
CA GLU A 43 8.57 3.77 3.32
C GLU A 43 8.15 2.44 2.69
N THR A 44 8.55 1.33 3.28
CA THR A 44 8.16 -0.01 2.81
C THR A 44 6.66 -0.23 2.90
N VAL A 45 6.02 0.18 4.01
CA VAL A 45 4.56 0.09 4.14
C VAL A 45 3.83 0.98 3.15
N ALA A 46 4.32 2.20 2.90
CA ALA A 46 3.76 3.05 1.87
C ALA A 46 3.85 2.40 0.48
N ALA A 47 4.97 1.75 0.17
CA ALA A 47 5.13 1.00 -1.08
C ALA A 47 4.16 -0.19 -1.18
N VAL A 48 4.01 -0.99 -0.11
CA VAL A 48 3.04 -2.09 -0.03
C VAL A 48 1.62 -1.57 -0.31
N MET A 49 1.19 -0.53 0.41
CA MET A 49 -0.18 -0.01 0.29
C MET A 49 -0.44 0.61 -1.08
N ASN A 50 0.51 1.36 -1.64
CA ASN A 50 0.38 1.92 -2.98
C ASN A 50 0.23 0.82 -4.04
N THR A 51 1.08 -0.21 -3.99
CA THR A 51 0.98 -1.34 -4.93
C THR A 51 -0.33 -2.10 -4.74
N ALA A 52 -0.78 -2.33 -3.50
CA ALA A 52 -2.07 -2.98 -3.24
C ALA A 52 -3.25 -2.19 -3.82
N PHE A 53 -3.28 -0.87 -3.66
CA PHE A 53 -4.32 -0.03 -4.26
C PHE A 53 -4.25 0.00 -5.79
N GLU A 54 -3.05 -0.08 -6.37
CA GLU A 54 -2.91 -0.17 -7.83
C GLU A 54 -3.43 -1.52 -8.37
N VAL A 55 -3.16 -2.62 -7.66
CA VAL A 55 -3.76 -3.93 -7.98
C VAL A 55 -5.29 -3.84 -7.95
N ASP A 56 -5.87 -3.23 -6.92
CA ASP A 56 -7.33 -3.05 -6.80
C ASP A 56 -7.89 -2.20 -7.95
N ALA A 57 -7.18 -1.15 -8.34
CA ALA A 57 -7.60 -0.29 -9.46
C ALA A 57 -7.59 -1.06 -10.79
N VAL A 58 -6.52 -1.82 -11.07
CA VAL A 58 -6.42 -2.64 -12.28
C VAL A 58 -7.48 -3.74 -12.28
N GLN A 59 -7.73 -4.38 -11.13
CA GLN A 59 -8.75 -5.40 -10.99
C GLN A 59 -10.16 -4.85 -11.25
N ARG A 60 -10.48 -3.67 -10.69
CA ARG A 60 -11.73 -2.96 -11.02
C ARG A 60 -11.84 -2.69 -12.51
N GLN A 61 -10.78 -2.18 -13.14
CA GLN A 61 -10.79 -1.89 -14.57
C GLN A 61 -11.00 -3.15 -15.41
N LEU A 62 -10.35 -4.26 -15.05
CA LEU A 62 -10.53 -5.55 -15.71
C LEU A 62 -11.99 -6.02 -15.66
N LEU A 63 -12.63 -5.92 -14.49
CA LEU A 63 -14.05 -6.29 -14.33
C LEU A 63 -14.95 -5.43 -15.23
N HIS A 64 -14.67 -4.13 -15.36
CA HIS A 64 -15.42 -3.23 -16.24
C HIS A 64 -15.22 -3.58 -17.72
N GLU A 65 -13.99 -3.86 -18.16
CA GLU A 65 -13.72 -4.23 -19.56
C GLU A 65 -14.32 -5.60 -19.92
N VAL A 66 -14.32 -6.56 -18.98
CA VAL A 66 -14.97 -7.87 -19.17
C VAL A 66 -16.49 -7.71 -19.27
N ASP A 67 -17.12 -6.93 -18.40
CA ASP A 67 -18.56 -6.64 -18.49
C ASP A 67 -18.92 -5.96 -19.82
N ARG A 68 -18.07 -5.01 -20.27
CA ARG A 68 -18.21 -4.39 -21.58
C ARG A 68 -18.11 -5.42 -22.71
N ALA A 69 -17.11 -6.31 -22.68
CA ALA A 69 -16.94 -7.35 -23.69
C ALA A 69 -18.16 -8.29 -23.74
N ILE A 70 -18.70 -8.70 -22.59
CA ILE A 70 -19.91 -9.52 -22.50
C ILE A 70 -21.11 -8.79 -23.13
N LYS A 71 -21.28 -7.50 -22.86
CA LYS A 71 -22.36 -6.68 -23.43
C LYS A 71 -22.24 -6.56 -24.96
N GLU A 72 -21.05 -6.32 -25.48
CA GLU A 72 -20.83 -6.25 -26.93
C GLU A 72 -21.07 -7.61 -27.60
N LEU A 73 -20.54 -8.71 -27.05
CA LEU A 73 -20.82 -10.07 -27.55
C LEU A 73 -22.33 -10.38 -27.57
N SER A 74 -23.06 -9.97 -26.53
CA SER A 74 -24.51 -10.15 -26.45
C SER A 74 -25.26 -9.37 -27.53
N LYS A 75 -24.80 -8.17 -27.89
CA LYS A 75 -25.37 -7.38 -29.00
C LYS A 75 -25.12 -8.04 -30.35
N THR A 76 -23.91 -8.57 -30.56
CA THR A 76 -23.55 -9.33 -31.77
C THR A 76 -24.42 -10.58 -31.91
N LEU A 77 -24.54 -11.38 -30.84
CA LEU A 77 -25.35 -12.61 -30.83
C LEU A 77 -26.84 -12.36 -31.08
N THR A 78 -27.36 -11.20 -30.65
CA THR A 78 -28.77 -10.83 -30.87
C THR A 78 -29.02 -10.17 -32.23
N GLY A 79 -28.01 -10.11 -33.11
CA GLY A 79 -28.13 -9.56 -34.46
C GLY A 79 -28.41 -8.05 -34.50
N LYS A 80 -28.32 -7.37 -33.36
CA LYS A 80 -28.54 -5.92 -33.24
C LYS A 80 -27.36 -5.10 -33.74
N ASP A 81 -26.23 -5.74 -34.02
CA ASP A 81 -25.01 -5.10 -34.51
C ASP A 81 -24.68 -5.55 -35.93
N THR A 82 -25.25 -4.83 -36.91
CA THR A 82 -25.00 -5.03 -38.35
C THR A 82 -23.85 -4.17 -38.88
N ALA A 83 -23.17 -3.40 -38.03
CA ALA A 83 -22.19 -2.40 -38.43
C ALA A 83 -20.81 -2.65 -37.80
N GLY A 84 -20.09 -3.65 -38.32
CA GLY A 84 -18.63 -3.66 -38.27
C GLY A 84 -18.01 -4.46 -37.13
N HIS A 85 -17.95 -5.78 -37.32
CA HIS A 85 -17.24 -6.78 -36.50
C HIS A 85 -15.72 -6.54 -36.30
N ARG A 86 -15.18 -5.41 -36.76
CA ARG A 86 -13.73 -5.15 -36.80
C ARG A 86 -13.17 -4.53 -35.51
N TRP A 87 -14.03 -4.00 -34.62
CA TRP A 87 -13.61 -3.30 -33.40
C TRP A 87 -13.63 -4.20 -32.15
N THR A 88 -14.45 -5.24 -32.16
CA THR A 88 -14.66 -6.17 -31.04
C THR A 88 -13.62 -7.29 -30.98
N GLU A 89 -12.95 -7.61 -32.08
CA GLU A 89 -12.14 -8.84 -32.19
C GLU A 89 -10.65 -8.66 -31.83
N GLY A 90 -10.17 -7.44 -31.61
CA GLY A 90 -8.75 -7.18 -31.25
C GLY A 90 -8.58 -6.22 -30.08
N LEU A 91 -9.15 -5.02 -30.16
CA LEU A 91 -8.86 -3.94 -29.20
C LEU A 91 -9.33 -4.23 -27.76
N LEU A 92 -10.48 -4.88 -27.58
CA LEU A 92 -10.96 -5.26 -26.25
C LEU A 92 -10.15 -6.43 -25.68
N GLY A 93 -9.80 -7.41 -26.52
CA GLY A 93 -8.93 -8.53 -26.16
C GLY A 93 -7.56 -8.03 -25.70
N ASP A 94 -6.90 -7.21 -26.53
CA ASP A 94 -5.60 -6.61 -26.23
C ASP A 94 -5.63 -5.79 -24.93
N ARG A 95 -6.74 -5.08 -24.66
CA ARG A 95 -6.87 -4.29 -23.43
C ARG A 95 -7.02 -5.17 -22.19
N ILE A 96 -7.81 -6.23 -22.28
CA ILE A 96 -7.97 -7.22 -21.19
C ILE A 96 -6.64 -7.94 -20.94
N ASP A 97 -5.90 -8.30 -21.99
CA ASP A 97 -4.60 -8.98 -21.89
C ASP A 97 -3.54 -8.08 -21.27
N ASN A 98 -3.50 -6.80 -21.67
CA ASN A 98 -2.61 -5.80 -21.08
C ASN A 98 -2.90 -5.57 -19.60
N LEU A 99 -4.18 -5.44 -19.23
CA LEU A 99 -4.60 -5.29 -17.83
C LEU A 99 -4.27 -6.54 -17.00
N THR A 100 -4.45 -7.74 -17.58
CA THR A 100 -4.10 -9.02 -16.94
C THR A 100 -2.61 -9.12 -16.69
N THR A 101 -1.80 -8.75 -17.69
CA THR A 101 -0.34 -8.72 -17.57
C THR A 101 0.11 -7.73 -16.50
N LYS A 102 -0.46 -6.51 -16.51
CA LYS A 102 -0.19 -5.49 -15.49
C LYS A 102 -0.57 -5.98 -14.08
N ARG A 103 -1.75 -6.59 -13.92
CA ARG A 103 -2.18 -7.20 -12.64
C ARG A 103 -1.17 -8.22 -12.15
N GLY A 104 -0.74 -9.13 -13.02
CA GLY A 104 0.24 -10.16 -12.68
C GLY A 104 1.61 -9.58 -12.25
N TYR A 105 2.06 -8.51 -12.92
CA TYR A 105 3.28 -7.80 -12.53
C TYR A 105 3.13 -7.16 -11.14
N LEU A 106 2.04 -6.43 -10.90
CA LEU A 106 1.81 -5.74 -9.63
C LEU A 106 1.66 -6.71 -8.45
N LEU A 107 1.07 -7.88 -8.64
CA LEU A 107 0.99 -8.92 -7.61
C LEU A 107 2.39 -9.43 -7.21
N ARG A 108 3.27 -9.69 -8.18
CA ARG A 108 4.67 -10.07 -7.87
C ARG A 108 5.43 -8.96 -7.16
N GLN A 109 5.17 -7.71 -7.52
CA GLN A 109 5.76 -6.55 -6.86
C GLN A 109 5.23 -6.42 -5.42
N LEU A 110 3.94 -6.66 -5.21
CA LEU A 110 3.32 -6.67 -3.87
C LEU A 110 3.94 -7.77 -2.99
N ASP A 111 4.11 -8.98 -3.52
CA ASP A 111 4.78 -10.07 -2.81
C ASP A 111 6.22 -9.71 -2.42
N THR A 112 6.93 -9.04 -3.32
CA THR A 112 8.30 -8.56 -3.07
C THR A 112 8.34 -7.55 -1.93
N HIS A 113 7.44 -6.55 -1.95
CA HIS A 113 7.38 -5.53 -0.89
C HIS A 113 6.97 -6.13 0.46
N LEU A 114 6.03 -7.09 0.46
CA LEU A 114 5.63 -7.81 1.67
C LEU A 114 6.77 -8.65 2.25
N ALA A 115 7.59 -9.27 1.40
CA ALA A 115 8.78 -10.00 1.83
C ALA A 115 9.82 -9.07 2.48
N VAL A 116 10.10 -7.91 1.86
CA VAL A 116 11.01 -6.89 2.42
C VAL A 116 10.48 -6.37 3.76
N TYR A 117 9.18 -6.08 3.85
CA TYR A 117 8.56 -5.68 5.12
C TYR A 117 8.74 -6.74 6.21
N ARG A 118 8.48 -8.02 5.90
CA ARG A 118 8.62 -9.13 6.86
C ARG A 118 10.05 -9.29 7.33
N GLN A 119 11.03 -9.12 6.44
CA GLN A 119 12.44 -9.15 6.80
C GLN A 119 12.79 -7.99 7.75
N ALA A 120 12.40 -6.76 7.40
CA ALA A 120 12.65 -5.58 8.23
C ALA A 120 11.96 -5.68 9.61
N ALA A 121 10.76 -6.27 9.67
CA ALA A 121 10.03 -6.48 10.92
C ALA A 121 10.60 -7.62 11.78
N ALA A 122 11.35 -8.56 11.18
CA ALA A 122 11.98 -9.68 11.88
C ALA A 122 13.36 -9.32 12.45
N GLU A 123 13.99 -8.25 11.96
CA GLU A 123 15.27 -7.79 12.49
C GLU A 123 15.06 -7.13 13.87
N PRO A 124 15.75 -7.61 14.93
CA PRO A 124 15.69 -6.94 16.23
C PRO A 124 16.23 -5.53 16.06
N SER A 125 15.42 -4.54 16.45
CA SER A 125 15.82 -3.13 16.41
C SER A 125 17.23 -2.98 16.99
N PRO A 126 18.15 -2.28 16.31
CA PRO A 126 19.48 -2.07 16.87
C PRO A 126 19.29 -1.43 18.23
N SER A 127 19.83 -2.08 19.27
CA SER A 127 19.78 -1.60 20.64
C SER A 127 20.17 -0.13 20.64
N VAL A 128 19.20 0.74 20.91
CA VAL A 128 19.46 2.14 21.23
C VAL A 128 20.31 2.10 22.49
N ARG A 129 21.62 2.18 22.31
CA ARG A 129 22.55 2.25 23.42
C ARG A 129 22.15 3.52 24.19
N PRO A 130 21.72 3.42 25.46
CA PRO A 130 21.38 4.61 26.22
C PRO A 130 22.63 5.47 26.28
N SER A 131 22.53 6.66 25.68
CA SER A 131 23.57 7.68 25.81
C SER A 131 23.66 8.01 27.30
N PRO A 132 24.83 7.86 27.95
CA PRO A 132 24.95 8.13 29.37
C PRO A 132 24.63 9.60 29.60
N ALA A 133 23.52 9.81 30.29
CA ALA A 133 23.10 11.10 30.82
C ALA A 133 24.30 11.74 31.54
N HIS A 134 24.81 12.84 30.98
CA HIS A 134 25.66 13.75 31.73
C HIS A 134 24.77 14.39 32.80
N GLY A 135 24.80 13.77 33.98
CA GLY A 135 24.17 14.31 35.18
C GLY A 135 24.74 15.70 35.49
N PRO A 136 23.90 16.65 35.93
CA PRO A 136 24.34 18.00 36.24
C PRO A 136 25.16 17.99 37.54
N THR A 137 26.48 18.13 37.44
CA THR A 137 27.29 18.52 38.60
C THR A 137 27.10 20.00 38.85
N HIS A 138 26.12 20.31 39.69
CA HIS A 138 26.18 21.50 40.52
C HIS A 138 26.94 21.14 41.81
N PRO A 139 27.91 21.96 42.22
CA PRO A 139 27.97 22.33 43.62
C PRO A 139 27.71 23.82 43.78
N ALA A 140 27.01 24.15 44.86
CA ALA A 140 26.70 25.50 45.27
C ALA A 140 27.93 26.23 45.84
N HIS A 141 27.80 27.56 45.88
CA HIS A 141 28.54 28.53 46.69
C HIS A 141 29.91 29.06 46.21
N ALA A 142 29.88 30.25 45.62
CA ALA A 142 30.77 31.36 46.00
C ALA A 142 30.02 32.71 45.90
N ALA A 143 30.27 33.58 46.87
CA ALA A 143 29.51 34.77 47.26
C ALA A 143 29.59 35.98 46.30
N PRO A 144 28.67 36.97 46.41
CA PRO A 144 28.66 38.16 45.55
C PRO A 144 29.73 39.17 45.97
N GLN A 145 30.68 39.49 45.07
CA GLN A 145 31.54 40.66 45.27
C GLN A 145 30.83 41.93 44.80
N ALA A 146 30.29 42.65 45.78
CA ALA A 146 29.80 44.01 45.61
C ALA A 146 30.98 44.98 45.44
N ARG A 147 30.70 46.00 44.63
CA ARG A 147 31.54 47.13 44.24
C ARG A 147 32.22 47.86 45.42
N THR A 148 33.41 48.36 45.10
CA THR A 148 34.24 49.39 45.73
C THR A 148 33.53 50.45 46.59
N PRO A 149 34.27 51.02 47.56
CA PRO A 149 34.20 52.45 47.77
C PRO A 149 35.57 53.14 47.59
N ARG A 150 35.43 54.24 46.86
CA ARG A 150 36.23 55.45 46.74
C ARG A 150 36.76 55.97 48.09
N ARG A 151 38.06 56.27 48.15
CA ARG A 151 38.58 57.48 48.80
C ARG A 151 39.88 57.92 48.18
#